data_AF-A0A3B8L869-F1
#
_entry.id   AF-A0A3B8L869-F1
#
_cell.length_a   1.000
_cell.length_b   1.000
_cell.length_c   1.000
_cell.angle_alpha   90.00
_cell.angle_beta   90.00
_cell.angle_gamma   90.00
#
_symmetry.space_group_name_H-M   'P 1'
#
loop_
_entity.id
_entity.type
_entity.pdbx_description
1 polymer ?
#
loop_
_entity_poly.entity_id
_entity_poly.type
_entity_poly.pdbx_seq_one_letter_code
_entity_poly.pdbx_strand_id
1 'polypeptide(L)'
;AETLLDQATSTGSSGGAIVVIDLHTGAIRAAASAPRFDPNLILAPDADTWKSIVDNPSRPLFCRVTGMALPPGSVFKSVSATALLQSGILPPGHSISCRGFLDTPSHHRCYVFSRFGIGH
;
A
#
# COMPACT_ATOMS: atom_id res chain seq x y z
N ALA A 1 -20.01 6.23 -8.55
CA ALA A 1 -18.65 6.07 -7.99
C ALA A 1 -18.63 5.00 -6.90
N GLU A 2 -19.48 5.12 -5.89
CA GLU A 2 -19.59 4.16 -4.78
C GLU A 2 -19.92 2.73 -5.21
N THR A 3 -20.88 2.55 -6.12
CA THR A 3 -21.27 1.23 -6.65
C THR A 3 -20.12 0.52 -7.39
N LEU A 4 -19.20 1.28 -8.02
CA LEU A 4 -18.04 0.71 -8.71
C LEU A 4 -16.97 0.24 -7.73
N LEU A 5 -16.80 0.94 -6.61
CA LEU A 5 -15.88 0.53 -5.55
C LEU A 5 -16.38 -0.74 -4.85
N ASP A 6 -17.69 -0.83 -4.60
CA ASP A 6 -18.29 -2.03 -4.01
C ASP A 6 -18.22 -3.23 -4.95
N GLN A 7 -18.43 -3.03 -6.26
CA GLN A 7 -18.25 -4.08 -7.26
C GLN A 7 -16.79 -4.52 -7.42
N ALA A 8 -15.82 -3.60 -7.31
CA ALA A 8 -14.40 -3.92 -7.36
C ALA A 8 -13.89 -4.69 -6.12
N THR A 9 -14.65 -4.66 -5.02
CA THR A 9 -14.22 -5.18 -3.72
C THR A 9 -15.06 -6.36 -3.21
N SER A 10 -16.19 -6.65 -3.88
CA SER A 10 -17.11 -7.75 -3.56
C SER A 10 -16.58 -9.14 -3.88
N THR A 11 -15.55 -9.26 -4.72
CA THR A 11 -14.98 -10.56 -5.15
C THR A 11 -13.77 -10.96 -4.32
N GLY A 12 -13.97 -11.35 -3.06
CA GLY A 12 -12.96 -12.08 -2.26
C GLY A 12 -11.59 -11.38 -2.11
N SER A 13 -11.50 -10.08 -2.38
CA SER A 13 -10.24 -9.34 -2.29
C SER A 13 -9.94 -9.02 -0.82
N SER A 14 -8.67 -9.07 -0.42
CA SER A 14 -8.19 -8.72 0.92
C SER A 14 -8.38 -7.24 1.30
N GLY A 15 -8.94 -6.45 0.40
CA GLY A 15 -9.20 -5.03 0.57
C GLY A 15 -7.97 -4.15 0.32
N GLY A 16 -8.13 -2.85 0.53
CA GLY A 16 -7.09 -1.85 0.28
C GLY A 16 -7.52 -0.45 0.69
N ALA A 17 -6.65 0.52 0.45
CA ALA A 17 -6.91 1.93 0.71
C ALA A 17 -6.38 2.80 -0.41
N ILE A 18 -7.06 3.92 -0.66
CA ILE A 18 -6.66 4.96 -1.61
C ILE A 18 -6.80 6.31 -0.93
N VAL A 19 -5.82 7.20 -1.13
CA VAL A 19 -5.86 8.60 -0.70
C VAL A 19 -5.44 9.48 -1.86
N VAL A 20 -6.20 10.53 -2.12
CA VAL A 20 -5.89 11.57 -3.11
C VAL A 20 -5.63 12.86 -2.36
N ILE A 21 -4.44 13.44 -2.57
CA ILE A 21 -3.98 14.64 -1.87
C ILE A 21 -3.68 15.72 -2.91
N ASP A 22 -4.11 16.94 -2.62
CA ASP A 22 -3.68 18.14 -3.32
C ASP A 22 -2.25 18.50 -2.93
N LEU A 23 -1.31 18.43 -3.88
CA LEU A 23 0.12 18.60 -3.60
C LEU A 23 0.51 20.04 -3.19
N HIS A 24 -0.32 21.03 -3.51
CA HIS A 24 -0.03 22.43 -3.21
C HIS A 24 -0.54 22.83 -1.83
N THR A 25 -1.68 22.28 -1.42
CA THR A 25 -2.37 22.65 -0.17
C THR A 25 -2.28 21.59 0.92
N GLY A 26 -1.95 20.35 0.56
CA GLY A 26 -2.02 19.19 1.46
C GLY A 26 -3.44 18.69 1.73
N ALA A 27 -4.46 19.26 1.09
CA ALA A 27 -5.84 18.86 1.31
C ALA A 27 -6.13 17.45 0.79
N ILE A 28 -6.80 16.63 1.60
CA ILE A 28 -7.28 15.31 1.17
C ILE A 28 -8.54 15.53 0.31
N ARG A 29 -8.43 15.25 -0.99
CA ARG A 29 -9.54 15.36 -1.95
C ARG A 29 -10.45 14.12 -1.93
N ALA A 30 -9.88 12.96 -1.63
CA ALA A 30 -10.61 11.72 -1.46
C ALA A 30 -9.84 10.75 -0.56
N ALA A 31 -10.57 9.96 0.22
CA ALA A 31 -10.05 8.84 0.99
C ALA A 31 -11.04 7.69 0.91
N ALA A 32 -10.56 6.49 0.56
CA ALA A 32 -11.39 5.30 0.43
C ALA A 32 -10.69 4.11 1.08
N SER A 33 -11.47 3.31 1.80
CA SER A 33 -11.03 2.08 2.46
C SER A 33 -11.99 0.96 2.06
N ALA A 34 -11.44 -0.19 1.69
CA ALA A 34 -12.21 -1.35 1.28
C ALA A 34 -11.70 -2.64 1.95
N PRO A 35 -12.57 -3.63 2.21
CA PRO A 35 -14.03 -3.53 2.08
C PRO A 35 -14.61 -2.56 3.14
N ARG A 36 -15.81 -2.07 2.86
CA ARG A 36 -16.59 -1.18 3.73
C ARG A 36 -17.94 -1.81 4.06
N PHE A 37 -18.69 -1.19 4.95
CA PHE A 37 -20.08 -1.52 5.25
C PHE A 37 -20.96 -0.31 4.95
N ASP A 38 -22.27 -0.51 4.79
CA ASP A 38 -23.23 0.59 4.63
C ASP A 38 -23.47 1.27 6.00
N PRO A 39 -23.12 2.55 6.17
CA PRO A 39 -23.31 3.26 7.43
C PRO A 39 -24.78 3.35 7.87
N ASN A 40 -25.74 3.27 6.95
CA ASN A 40 -27.16 3.30 7.30
C ASN A 40 -27.59 2.11 8.16
N LEU A 41 -26.83 1.00 8.13
CA LEU A 41 -27.06 -0.16 8.99
C LEU A 41 -26.81 0.13 10.47
N ILE A 42 -26.13 1.24 10.81
CA ILE A 42 -25.94 1.69 12.20
C ILE A 42 -27.20 2.37 12.75
N LEU A 43 -28.04 2.97 11.90
CA LEU A 43 -29.17 3.79 12.34
C LEU A 43 -30.31 2.97 12.98
N ALA A 44 -30.46 1.71 12.57
CA ALA A 44 -31.41 0.75 13.14
C ALA A 44 -30.81 -0.67 13.05
N PRO A 45 -29.86 -1.01 13.94
CA PRO A 45 -29.11 -2.24 13.80
C PRO A 45 -29.98 -3.44 14.13
N ASP A 46 -30.28 -4.24 13.12
CA ASP A 46 -30.66 -5.63 13.31
C ASP A 46 -29.45 -6.38 13.93
N ALA A 47 -29.70 -7.17 14.98
CA ALA A 47 -28.64 -7.82 15.75
C ALA A 47 -27.82 -8.79 14.90
N ASP A 48 -28.48 -9.51 13.99
CA ASP A 48 -27.83 -10.48 13.10
C ASP A 48 -26.97 -9.77 12.03
N THR A 49 -27.48 -8.67 11.48
CA THR A 49 -26.76 -7.82 10.53
C THR A 49 -25.51 -7.21 11.18
N TRP A 50 -25.64 -6.64 12.39
CA TRP A 50 -24.50 -6.09 13.11
C TRP A 50 -23.44 -7.16 13.40
N LYS A 51 -23.87 -8.34 13.86
CA LYS A 51 -22.98 -9.49 14.09
C LYS A 51 -22.25 -9.89 12.81
N SER A 52 -22.93 -9.90 11.67
CA SER A 52 -22.33 -10.23 10.36
C SER A 52 -21.23 -9.25 9.94
N ILE A 53 -21.32 -7.97 10.33
CA ILE A 53 -20.33 -6.93 10.02
C ILE A 53 -19.12 -7.05 10.95
N VAL A 54 -19.36 -7.24 12.25
CA VAL A 54 -18.33 -7.34 13.28
C VAL A 54 -17.50 -8.61 13.11
N ASP A 55 -18.16 -9.75 12.88
CA ASP A 55 -17.50 -11.05 12.74
C ASP A 55 -16.97 -11.29 11.30
N ASN A 56 -17.09 -10.29 10.42
CA ASN A 56 -16.64 -10.42 9.04
C ASN A 56 -15.10 -10.54 8.97
N PRO A 57 -14.56 -11.63 8.39
CA PRO A 57 -13.10 -11.85 8.32
C PRO A 57 -12.36 -10.80 7.49
N SER A 58 -13.04 -10.11 6.57
CA SER A 58 -12.46 -9.04 5.76
C SER A 58 -12.40 -7.69 6.50
N ARG A 59 -12.88 -7.61 7.74
CA ARG A 59 -12.76 -6.46 8.65
C ARG A 59 -13.22 -5.13 8.00
N PRO A 60 -14.50 -4.99 7.65
CA PRO A 60 -15.04 -3.79 6.99
C PRO A 60 -15.07 -2.55 7.90
N LEU A 61 -15.07 -2.74 9.22
CA LEU A 61 -14.99 -1.66 10.22
C LEU A 61 -13.57 -1.04 10.33
N PHE A 62 -12.56 -1.71 9.78
CA PHE A 62 -11.18 -1.25 9.88
C PHE A 62 -10.86 -0.24 8.79
N CYS A 63 -10.66 1.03 9.19
CA CYS A 63 -10.20 2.08 8.29
C CYS A 63 -8.76 1.84 7.88
N ARG A 64 -8.56 1.31 6.67
CA ARG A 64 -7.24 0.99 6.13
C ARG A 64 -6.43 2.23 5.74
N VAL A 65 -7.09 3.35 5.47
CA VAL A 65 -6.42 4.62 5.12
C VAL A 65 -5.49 5.09 6.24
N THR A 66 -5.92 4.96 7.50
CA THR A 66 -5.19 5.48 8.66
C THR A 66 -4.60 4.38 9.53
N GLY A 67 -5.23 3.21 9.59
CA GLY A 67 -4.85 2.14 10.53
C GLY A 67 -3.94 1.05 9.95
N MET A 68 -3.82 0.95 8.64
CA MET A 68 -3.11 -0.17 8.01
C MET A 68 -1.60 0.10 7.90
N ALA A 69 -0.81 -0.67 8.65
CA ALA A 69 0.63 -0.69 8.51
C ALA A 69 1.06 -1.73 7.46
N LEU A 70 1.72 -1.28 6.39
CA LEU A 70 2.33 -2.13 5.36
C LEU A 70 3.80 -1.74 5.18
N PRO A 71 4.70 -2.70 4.90
CA PRO A 71 6.02 -2.35 4.42
C PRO A 71 5.85 -1.57 3.11
N PRO A 72 6.41 -0.35 2.97
CA PRO A 72 6.21 0.47 1.78
C PRO A 72 6.89 -0.15 0.54
N GLY A 73 7.84 -1.06 0.73
CA GLY A 73 8.53 -1.72 -0.37
C GLY A 73 9.25 -0.70 -1.26
N SER A 74 9.23 -0.93 -2.57
CA SER A 74 10.01 -0.12 -3.52
C SER A 74 9.55 1.33 -3.65
N VAL A 75 8.34 1.71 -3.20
CA VAL A 75 7.92 3.12 -3.27
C VAL A 75 8.71 4.01 -2.30
N PHE A 76 9.35 3.43 -1.28
CA PHE A 76 10.20 4.18 -0.34
C PHE A 76 11.59 4.52 -0.89
N LYS A 77 11.98 3.97 -2.04
CA LYS A 77 13.32 4.17 -2.62
C LYS A 77 13.64 5.63 -2.94
N SER A 78 12.62 6.44 -3.27
CA SER A 78 12.80 7.88 -3.51
C SER A 78 13.34 8.59 -2.28
N VAL A 79 12.82 8.26 -1.09
CA VAL A 79 13.27 8.82 0.19
C VAL A 79 14.70 8.38 0.49
N SER A 80 14.98 7.07 0.42
CA SER A 80 16.32 6.56 0.73
C SER A 80 17.38 7.01 -0.27
N ALA A 81 17.05 7.11 -1.56
CA ALA A 81 17.95 7.64 -2.58
C ALA A 81 18.24 9.13 -2.35
N THR A 82 17.24 9.92 -1.96
CA THR A 82 17.43 11.33 -1.63
C THR A 82 18.38 11.50 -0.43
N ALA A 83 18.18 10.71 0.63
CA ALA A 83 19.06 10.71 1.79
C ALA A 83 20.51 10.32 1.43
N LEU A 84 20.69 9.33 0.56
CA LEU A 84 22.00 8.91 0.08
C LEU A 84 22.72 10.04 -0.69
N LEU A 85 22.02 10.73 -1.59
CA LEU A 85 22.59 11.87 -2.31
C LEU A 85 22.93 13.03 -1.38
N GLN A 86 22.08 13.31 -0.39
CA GLN A 86 22.31 14.36 0.60
C GLN A 86 23.48 14.02 1.55
N SER A 87 23.76 12.74 1.79
CA SER A 87 24.89 12.32 2.62
C SER A 87 26.26 12.64 2.01
N GLY A 88 26.32 12.93 0.71
CA GLY A 88 27.57 13.20 -0.02
C GLY A 88 28.42 11.95 -0.29
N ILE A 89 28.00 10.76 0.17
CA ILE A 89 28.71 9.49 -0.05
C ILE A 89 28.80 9.15 -1.54
N LEU A 90 27.75 9.48 -2.30
CA LEU A 90 27.66 9.21 -3.74
C LEU A 90 27.31 10.51 -4.49
N PRO A 91 28.16 10.98 -5.43
CA PRO A 91 27.85 12.16 -6.20
C PRO A 91 26.71 11.89 -7.20
N PRO A 92 25.92 12.93 -7.57
CA PRO A 92 24.94 12.81 -8.63
C PRO A 92 25.56 12.27 -9.93
N GLY A 93 24.89 11.33 -10.58
CA GLY A 93 25.36 10.72 -11.84
C GLY A 93 26.34 9.57 -11.67
N HIS A 94 26.74 9.21 -10.44
CA HIS A 94 27.54 8.01 -10.21
C HIS A 94 26.77 6.75 -10.62
N SER A 95 27.33 5.97 -11.54
CA SER A 95 26.75 4.70 -11.99
C SER A 95 27.21 3.55 -11.09
N ILE A 96 26.28 2.71 -10.65
CA ILE A 96 26.58 1.48 -9.91
C ILE A 96 26.22 0.30 -10.83
N SER A 97 27.16 -0.60 -11.06
CA SER A 97 26.87 -1.88 -11.74
C SER A 97 26.15 -2.81 -10.77
N CYS A 98 24.88 -3.12 -11.01
CA CYS A 98 24.08 -3.98 -10.15
C CYS A 98 24.27 -5.44 -10.55
N ARG A 99 25.09 -6.15 -9.78
CA ARG A 99 25.31 -7.60 -9.94
C ARG A 99 24.04 -8.44 -9.69
N GLY A 100 23.00 -7.85 -9.10
CA GLY A 100 21.75 -8.52 -8.78
C GLY A 100 21.56 -8.90 -7.30
N PHE A 101 22.57 -8.70 -6.48
CA PHE A 101 22.59 -8.96 -5.03
C PHE A 101 23.61 -8.02 -4.36
N LEU A 102 23.54 -7.92 -3.03
CA LEU A 102 24.47 -7.09 -2.25
C LEU A 102 25.83 -7.79 -2.09
N ASP A 103 25.95 -8.71 -1.13
CA ASP A 103 27.20 -9.40 -0.80
C ASP A 103 27.31 -10.78 -1.48
N THR A 104 26.29 -11.62 -1.29
CA THR A 104 26.25 -13.00 -1.83
C THR A 104 24.94 -13.26 -2.57
N PRO A 105 24.92 -14.17 -3.56
CA PRO A 105 23.69 -14.51 -4.29
C PRO A 105 22.60 -15.19 -3.45
N SER A 106 22.94 -15.70 -2.25
CA SER A 106 22.01 -16.44 -1.39
C SER A 106 21.01 -15.55 -0.63
N HIS A 107 21.35 -14.27 -0.38
CA HIS A 107 20.50 -13.31 0.33
C HIS A 107 20.48 -11.93 -0.36
N HIS A 108 19.55 -11.06 0.02
CA HIS A 108 19.45 -9.67 -0.47
C HIS A 108 19.53 -9.51 -1.99
N ARG A 109 18.78 -10.36 -2.71
CA ARG A 109 18.67 -10.30 -4.17
C ARG A 109 17.71 -9.21 -4.61
N CYS A 110 18.02 -8.57 -5.74
CA CYS A 110 17.07 -7.70 -6.40
C CYS A 110 15.98 -8.53 -7.13
N TYR A 111 14.90 -7.86 -7.52
CA TYR A 111 13.79 -8.50 -8.22
C TYR A 111 14.21 -9.08 -9.58
N VAL A 112 15.03 -8.35 -10.34
CA VAL A 112 15.53 -8.76 -11.66
C VAL A 112 16.34 -10.05 -11.56
N PHE A 113 17.33 -10.10 -10.67
CA PHE A 113 18.17 -11.28 -10.49
C PHE A 113 17.35 -12.48 -9.97
N SER A 114 16.43 -12.26 -9.04
CA SER A 114 15.57 -13.33 -8.52
C SER A 114 14.67 -13.95 -9.60
N ARG A 115 14.31 -13.18 -10.64
CA ARG A 115 13.41 -13.63 -11.70
C ARG A 115 14.13 -14.13 -12.95
N PHE A 116 15.30 -13.57 -13.27
CA PHE A 116 15.98 -13.78 -14.54
C PHE A 116 17.44 -14.24 -14.41
N GLY A 117 18.02 -14.23 -13.21
CA GLY A 117 19.41 -14.65 -12.97
C GLY A 117 20.48 -13.70 -13.52
N ILE A 118 20.11 -12.48 -13.94
CA ILE A 118 21.03 -11.49 -14.51
C ILE A 118 21.13 -10.22 -13.65
N GLY A 119 22.30 -9.56 -13.73
CA GLY A 119 22.52 -8.19 -13.26
C GLY A 119 21.97 -7.14 -14.24
N HIS A 120 22.05 -5.86 -13.85
CA HIS A 120 21.68 -4.68 -14.67
C HIS A 120 22.55 -3.47 -14.30
#